data_AF-A0A8A4ZG95-F1
#
_entry.id   AF-A0A8A4ZG95-F1
#
_cell.length_a   1.000
_cell.length_b   1.000
_cell.length_c   1.000
_cell.angle_alpha   90.00
_cell.angle_beta   90.00
_cell.angle_gamma   90.00
#
_symmetry.space_group_name_H-M   'P 1'
#
loop_
_entity.id
_entity.type
_entity.pdbx_description
1 polymer ?
#
loop_
_entity_poly.entity_id
_entity_poly.type
_entity_poly.pdbx_seq_one_letter_code
_entity_poly.pdbx_strand_id
1 'polypeptide(L)'
;MFEPSEDEVTGAPAWAGPAGAGATSVSVDVTFGLLLGRVMAEAGAALAQAAAAGSCIAGPIDQVALATALMGQAPGSPLVDLLEGLCPGEVHDAVLIEAIAAWERVTSLAAARQGEMIAELARRRDAQRLGEFVGDEVASVLVMSRSVAEAKVSLGTSLQAWPAVREALASGVIDHRKATALVDGVGHLDDDAAAAVLDAVLPVAPGLTVPALKARLRKVELTVNPAAVAERRARDAADRYVQVSPAPGVMAWLTAYLPAKDAMTVFTAIDAIAASADPADPRGVAARRADALTDLCADILDNGIAPTTALRSGRGLEDGAQSSPAPAGDRRGDDVVGVG
;
A
#
# COMPACT_ATOMS: atom_id res chain seq x y z
N MET A 1 22.94 -66.87 -3.26
CA MET A 1 22.63 -66.07 -4.46
C MET A 1 23.18 -64.68 -4.17
N PHE A 2 24.36 -64.41 -4.74
CA PHE A 2 25.12 -63.15 -4.86
C PHE A 2 24.85 -61.96 -3.91
N GLU A 3 25.92 -61.62 -3.18
CA GLU A 3 26.37 -60.34 -2.56
C GLU A 3 26.22 -59.06 -3.43
N PRO A 4 26.63 -57.83 -2.96
CA PRO A 4 27.16 -57.38 -1.63
C PRO A 4 26.38 -56.18 -1.01
N SER A 5 26.42 -55.88 0.30
CA SER A 5 27.50 -55.31 1.17
C SER A 5 27.82 -53.83 0.85
N GLU A 6 28.28 -52.91 1.71
CA GLU A 6 28.44 -52.68 3.16
C GLU A 6 29.10 -51.26 3.25
N ASP A 7 29.10 -50.65 4.42
CA ASP A 7 30.04 -49.60 4.89
C ASP A 7 29.96 -48.18 4.28
N GLU A 8 29.56 -47.14 5.03
CA GLU A 8 30.22 -46.47 6.17
C GLU A 8 31.28 -45.42 5.72
N VAL A 9 31.43 -44.37 6.54
CA VAL A 9 32.56 -43.43 6.66
C VAL A 9 32.31 -41.98 6.20
N THR A 10 31.90 -41.18 7.20
CA THR A 10 32.32 -39.81 7.59
C THR A 10 32.98 -38.85 6.59
N GLY A 11 32.51 -37.60 6.61
CA GLY A 11 33.32 -36.43 6.24
C GLY A 11 32.52 -35.13 6.05
N ALA A 12 32.56 -34.21 7.02
CA ALA A 12 32.45 -32.76 6.77
C ALA A 12 33.89 -32.19 6.74
N PRO A 13 34.22 -30.98 6.22
CA PRO A 13 33.37 -29.79 5.98
C PRO A 13 33.79 -28.93 4.74
N ALA A 14 33.44 -27.63 4.75
CA ALA A 14 34.09 -26.46 4.13
C ALA A 14 33.35 -25.76 2.97
N TRP A 15 32.85 -24.55 3.26
CA TRP A 15 32.50 -23.54 2.26
C TRP A 15 33.49 -22.38 2.37
N ALA A 16 34.29 -22.16 1.31
CA ALA A 16 35.10 -20.96 1.12
C ALA A 16 35.33 -20.71 -0.39
N GLY A 17 34.69 -19.65 -0.88
CA GLY A 17 35.10 -18.81 -2.04
C GLY A 17 34.69 -19.24 -3.46
N PRO A 18 34.72 -18.33 -4.46
CA PRO A 18 35.31 -16.98 -4.41
C PRO A 18 34.41 -15.82 -4.86
N ALA A 19 34.92 -14.62 -4.59
CA ALA A 19 34.43 -13.31 -4.98
C ALA A 19 34.74 -12.96 -6.46
N GLY A 20 33.91 -12.07 -7.04
CA GLY A 20 34.29 -11.19 -8.15
C GLY A 20 33.69 -11.54 -9.52
N ALA A 21 32.58 -10.89 -9.87
CA ALA A 21 32.19 -10.63 -11.26
C ALA A 21 31.44 -9.29 -11.32
N GLY A 22 32.01 -8.33 -12.04
CA GLY A 22 31.52 -6.96 -12.16
C GLY A 22 30.17 -6.89 -12.87
N ALA A 23 29.29 -6.04 -12.36
CA ALA A 23 28.09 -5.62 -13.06
C ALA A 23 28.49 -4.63 -14.16
N THR A 24 28.63 -5.10 -15.39
CA THR A 24 28.61 -4.24 -16.58
C THR A 24 27.19 -3.72 -16.76
N SER A 25 26.94 -2.47 -16.35
CA SER A 25 25.75 -1.73 -16.73
C SER A 25 25.83 -1.43 -18.24
N VAL A 26 24.98 -2.08 -19.02
CA VAL A 26 24.75 -1.69 -20.41
C VAL A 26 23.91 -0.42 -20.38
N SER A 27 24.56 0.74 -20.53
CA SER A 27 23.85 1.99 -20.81
C SER A 27 23.27 1.91 -22.22
N VAL A 28 21.95 1.88 -22.31
CA VAL A 28 21.24 2.03 -23.59
C VAL A 28 21.37 3.50 -23.99
N ASP A 29 22.07 3.74 -25.09
CA ASP A 29 22.36 5.08 -25.60
C ASP A 29 21.07 5.81 -26.01
N VAL A 30 20.96 7.12 -25.74
CA VAL A 30 19.74 7.94 -25.99
C VAL A 30 19.33 7.91 -27.47
N THR A 31 20.30 7.72 -28.37
CA THR A 31 20.08 7.56 -29.81
C THR A 31 19.38 6.24 -30.17
N PHE A 32 19.60 5.16 -29.40
CA PHE A 32 18.90 3.88 -29.56
C PHE A 32 17.44 4.00 -29.09
N GLY A 33 17.17 4.73 -28.01
CA GLY A 33 15.81 5.03 -27.54
C GLY A 33 14.98 5.84 -28.54
N LEU A 34 15.59 6.81 -29.25
CA LEU A 34 14.93 7.61 -30.28
C LEU A 34 14.70 6.83 -31.59
N LEU A 35 15.64 5.96 -31.98
CA LEU A 35 15.49 5.11 -33.17
C LEU A 35 14.41 4.04 -32.94
N LEU A 36 14.43 3.39 -31.77
CA LEU A 36 13.39 2.45 -31.36
C LEU A 36 12.04 3.18 -31.28
N GLY A 37 11.97 4.34 -30.63
CA GLY A 37 10.74 5.14 -30.56
C GLY A 37 10.15 5.52 -31.93
N ARG A 38 10.99 5.77 -32.94
CA ARG A 38 10.55 6.09 -34.30
C ARG A 38 10.08 4.86 -35.09
N VAL A 39 10.79 3.74 -34.98
CA VAL A 39 10.39 2.45 -35.56
C VAL A 39 9.10 1.93 -34.90
N MET A 40 8.94 2.12 -33.59
CA MET A 40 7.73 1.79 -32.85
C MET A 40 6.53 2.66 -33.26
N ALA A 41 6.75 3.96 -33.50
CA ALA A 41 5.71 4.87 -33.97
C ALA A 41 5.28 4.58 -35.42
N GLU A 42 6.21 4.25 -36.31
CA GLU A 42 5.92 3.92 -37.71
C GLU A 42 5.24 2.55 -37.85
N ALA A 43 5.68 1.53 -37.09
CA ALA A 43 5.00 0.23 -37.03
C ALA A 43 3.59 0.36 -36.42
N GLY A 44 3.43 1.19 -35.38
CA GLY A 44 2.14 1.49 -34.77
C GLY A 44 1.18 2.19 -35.74
N ALA A 45 1.67 3.09 -36.61
CA ALA A 45 0.84 3.77 -37.61
C ALA A 45 0.35 2.82 -38.73
N ALA A 46 1.21 1.91 -39.20
CA ALA A 46 0.83 0.91 -40.20
C ALA A 46 -0.20 -0.11 -39.66
N LEU A 47 -0.03 -0.52 -38.39
CA LEU A 47 -0.97 -1.40 -37.70
C LEU A 47 -2.30 -0.71 -37.36
N ALA A 48 -2.27 0.57 -36.98
CA ALA A 48 -3.48 1.36 -36.76
C ALA A 48 -4.28 1.58 -38.06
N GLN A 49 -3.61 1.75 -39.22
CA GLN A 49 -4.28 1.79 -40.53
C GLN A 49 -4.91 0.45 -40.91
N ALA A 50 -4.29 -0.68 -40.54
CA ALA A 50 -4.87 -2.01 -40.74
C ALA A 50 -6.09 -2.25 -39.83
N ALA A 51 -6.05 -1.78 -38.57
CA ALA A 51 -7.18 -1.83 -37.65
C ALA A 51 -8.37 -0.98 -38.12
N ALA A 52 -8.10 0.24 -38.63
CA ALA A 52 -9.11 1.15 -39.16
C ALA A 52 -9.85 0.60 -40.40
N ALA A 53 -9.31 -0.44 -41.05
CA ALA A 53 -9.96 -1.10 -42.18
C ALA A 53 -11.04 -2.14 -41.76
N GLY A 54 -11.27 -2.36 -40.46
CA GLY A 54 -12.34 -3.24 -39.96
C GLY A 54 -12.14 -4.73 -40.25
N SER A 55 -10.94 -5.12 -40.66
CA SER A 55 -10.53 -6.51 -40.79
C SER A 55 -9.87 -6.94 -39.48
N CYS A 56 -10.20 -8.13 -38.98
CA CYS A 56 -9.46 -8.74 -37.87
C CYS A 56 -7.96 -8.71 -38.20
N ILE A 57 -7.14 -8.20 -37.28
CA ILE A 57 -5.70 -8.30 -37.30
C ILE A 57 -5.37 -9.78 -37.09
N ALA A 58 -5.43 -10.51 -38.20
CA ALA A 58 -5.33 -11.95 -38.28
C ALA A 58 -4.49 -12.27 -39.52
N GLY A 59 -3.41 -13.01 -39.32
CA GLY A 59 -2.53 -13.43 -40.40
C GLY A 59 -1.04 -13.15 -40.15
N PRO A 60 -0.20 -13.18 -41.19
CA PRO A 60 1.27 -13.26 -41.11
C PRO A 60 1.91 -11.92 -40.73
N ILE A 61 1.27 -11.18 -39.82
CA ILE A 61 1.87 -10.04 -39.15
C ILE A 61 2.92 -10.61 -38.21
N ASP A 62 4.12 -10.01 -38.23
CA ASP A 62 5.16 -10.30 -37.26
C ASP A 62 4.60 -10.09 -35.85
N GLN A 63 4.35 -11.19 -35.15
CA GLN A 63 3.72 -11.22 -33.84
C GLN A 63 4.60 -10.56 -32.79
N VAL A 64 5.92 -10.58 -33.00
CA VAL A 64 6.87 -9.87 -32.16
C VAL A 64 6.73 -8.37 -32.40
N ALA A 65 6.62 -7.93 -33.65
CA ALA A 65 6.36 -6.51 -33.96
C ALA A 65 5.01 -6.04 -33.40
N LEU A 66 3.96 -6.87 -33.47
CA LEU A 66 2.64 -6.57 -32.91
C LEU A 66 2.67 -6.45 -31.38
N ALA A 67 3.28 -7.42 -30.68
CA ALA A 67 3.46 -7.37 -29.23
C ALA A 67 4.29 -6.13 -28.81
N THR A 68 5.35 -5.83 -29.56
CA THR A 68 6.16 -4.64 -29.28
C THR A 68 5.37 -3.35 -29.51
N ALA A 69 4.55 -3.28 -30.57
CA ALA A 69 3.70 -2.13 -30.85
C ALA A 69 2.68 -1.91 -29.73
N LEU A 70 2.06 -2.98 -29.22
CA LEU A 70 1.20 -2.91 -28.04
C LEU A 70 1.96 -2.34 -26.84
N MET A 71 3.16 -2.83 -26.53
CA MET A 71 3.97 -2.32 -25.41
C MET A 71 4.31 -0.84 -25.53
N GLY A 72 4.71 -0.38 -26.72
CA GLY A 72 5.24 0.98 -26.94
C GLY A 72 4.18 2.08 -27.07
N GLN A 73 2.91 1.73 -27.29
CA GLN A 73 1.85 2.71 -27.48
C GLN A 73 1.31 3.26 -26.16
N ALA A 74 1.15 4.58 -26.11
CA ALA A 74 0.49 5.26 -25.00
C ALA A 74 -0.99 4.86 -24.91
N PRO A 75 -1.58 4.75 -23.71
CA PRO A 75 -3.01 4.49 -23.58
C PRO A 75 -3.79 5.68 -24.17
N GLY A 76 -4.63 5.40 -25.16
CA GLY A 76 -5.36 6.40 -25.93
C GLY A 76 -6.04 5.76 -27.14
N SER A 77 -6.70 6.57 -27.98
CA SER A 77 -7.44 6.07 -29.15
C SER A 77 -6.62 5.10 -30.02
N PRO A 78 -5.35 5.41 -30.40
CA PRO A 78 -4.60 4.50 -31.27
C PRO A 78 -4.36 3.11 -30.67
N LEU A 79 -4.20 3.02 -29.34
CA LEU A 79 -4.05 1.72 -28.67
C LEU A 79 -5.39 0.98 -28.60
N VAL A 80 -6.48 1.68 -28.33
CA VAL A 80 -7.84 1.09 -28.32
C VAL A 80 -8.20 0.55 -29.69
N ASP A 81 -7.99 1.33 -30.75
CA ASP A 81 -8.24 0.92 -32.14
C ASP A 81 -7.46 -0.35 -32.49
N LEU A 82 -6.18 -0.41 -32.08
CA LEU A 82 -5.34 -1.59 -32.28
C LEU A 82 -5.87 -2.81 -31.51
N LEU A 83 -6.29 -2.64 -30.25
CA LEU A 83 -6.82 -3.70 -29.41
C LEU A 83 -8.17 -4.24 -29.91
N GLU A 84 -9.06 -3.37 -30.37
CA GLU A 84 -10.35 -3.75 -30.95
C GLU A 84 -10.20 -4.49 -32.29
N GLY A 85 -9.11 -4.23 -33.01
CA GLY A 85 -8.76 -4.96 -34.23
C GLY A 85 -8.22 -6.38 -33.99
N LEU A 86 -7.79 -6.74 -32.77
CA LEU A 86 -7.23 -8.06 -32.49
C LEU A 86 -8.31 -9.15 -32.54
N CYS A 87 -8.00 -10.29 -33.17
CA CYS A 87 -8.78 -11.50 -33.03
C CYS A 87 -8.07 -12.45 -32.05
N PRO A 88 -8.57 -12.63 -30.81
CA PRO A 88 -7.89 -13.42 -29.78
C PRO A 88 -7.60 -14.87 -30.19
N GLY A 89 -8.42 -15.45 -31.08
CA GLY A 89 -8.23 -16.81 -31.59
C GLY A 89 -7.15 -16.95 -32.66
N GLU A 90 -6.59 -15.84 -33.16
CA GLU A 90 -5.71 -15.80 -34.32
C GLU A 90 -4.34 -15.16 -34.02
N VAL A 91 -4.08 -14.79 -32.76
CA VAL A 91 -2.82 -14.20 -32.29
C VAL A 91 -2.09 -15.14 -31.33
N HIS A 92 -0.76 -14.98 -31.23
CA HIS A 92 0.04 -15.78 -30.30
C HIS A 92 -0.10 -15.32 -28.84
N ASP A 93 0.19 -16.22 -27.90
CA ASP A 93 0.14 -15.96 -26.45
C ASP A 93 0.90 -14.70 -26.03
N ALA A 94 2.05 -14.40 -26.65
CA ALA A 94 2.81 -13.19 -26.37
C ALA A 94 1.99 -11.91 -26.66
N VAL A 95 1.25 -11.89 -27.78
CA VAL A 95 0.37 -10.77 -28.13
C VAL A 95 -0.82 -10.70 -27.15
N LEU A 96 -1.37 -11.84 -26.73
CA LEU A 96 -2.45 -11.87 -25.73
C LEU A 96 -2.00 -11.28 -24.40
N ILE A 97 -0.79 -11.63 -23.93
CA ILE A 97 -0.21 -11.10 -22.69
C ILE A 97 -0.05 -9.58 -22.79
N GLU A 98 0.50 -9.07 -23.91
CA GLU A 98 0.65 -7.63 -24.10
C GLU A 98 -0.69 -6.91 -24.30
N ALA A 99 -1.68 -7.55 -24.91
CA ALA A 99 -3.03 -7.00 -25.02
C ALA A 99 -3.71 -6.87 -23.66
N ILE A 100 -3.53 -7.84 -22.75
CA ILE A 100 -4.01 -7.76 -21.37
C ILE A 100 -3.37 -6.56 -20.65
N ALA A 101 -2.05 -6.43 -20.74
CA ALA A 101 -1.34 -5.30 -20.14
C ALA A 101 -1.77 -3.95 -20.74
N ALA A 102 -2.00 -3.90 -22.06
CA ALA A 102 -2.47 -2.71 -22.75
C ALA A 102 -3.88 -2.30 -22.31
N TRP A 103 -4.82 -3.24 -22.15
CA TRP A 103 -6.15 -2.94 -21.59
C TRP A 103 -6.10 -2.43 -20.14
N GLU A 104 -5.15 -2.90 -19.32
CA GLU A 104 -4.94 -2.36 -17.97
C GLU A 104 -4.47 -0.89 -18.02
N ARG A 105 -3.60 -0.52 -18.98
CA ARG A 105 -3.20 0.87 -19.19
C ARG A 105 -4.36 1.75 -19.69
N VAL A 106 -5.20 1.22 -20.57
CA VAL A 106 -6.45 1.91 -21.00
C VAL A 106 -7.38 2.11 -19.80
N THR A 107 -7.54 1.11 -18.94
CA THR A 107 -8.32 1.20 -17.69
C THR A 107 -7.77 2.27 -16.75
N SER A 108 -6.43 2.36 -16.65
CA SER A 108 -5.73 3.35 -15.84
C SER A 108 -5.95 4.77 -16.36
N LEU A 109 -5.84 4.97 -17.69
CA LEU A 109 -6.20 6.25 -18.33
C LEU A 109 -7.66 6.62 -18.04
N ALA A 110 -8.60 5.68 -18.25
CA ALA A 110 -10.02 5.94 -18.02
C ALA A 110 -10.29 6.34 -16.55
N ALA A 111 -9.62 5.68 -15.60
CA ALA A 111 -9.70 6.02 -14.18
C ALA A 111 -9.15 7.43 -13.89
N ALA A 112 -8.02 7.81 -14.50
CA ALA A 112 -7.48 9.18 -14.37
C ALA A 112 -8.45 10.22 -14.91
N ARG A 113 -9.02 10.01 -16.10
CA ARG A 113 -9.99 10.92 -16.73
C ARG A 113 -11.29 11.03 -15.94
N GLN A 114 -11.80 9.92 -15.42
CA GLN A 114 -12.96 9.95 -14.52
C GLN A 114 -12.64 10.73 -13.24
N GLY A 115 -11.45 10.57 -12.68
CA GLY A 115 -10.97 11.32 -11.53
C GLY A 115 -10.91 12.83 -11.76
N GLU A 116 -10.46 13.29 -12.93
CA GLU A 116 -10.45 14.71 -13.32
C GLU A 116 -11.88 15.30 -13.34
N MET A 117 -12.84 14.58 -13.93
CA MET A 117 -14.24 15.02 -13.98
C MET A 117 -14.87 15.07 -12.58
N ILE A 118 -14.59 14.07 -11.75
CA ILE A 118 -15.07 14.01 -10.36
C ILE A 118 -14.47 15.14 -9.52
N ALA A 119 -13.18 15.43 -9.66
CA ALA A 119 -12.52 16.51 -8.94
C ALA A 119 -13.11 17.88 -9.30
N GLU A 120 -13.36 18.13 -10.58
CA GLU A 120 -14.00 19.37 -11.02
C GLU A 120 -15.45 19.47 -10.54
N LEU A 121 -16.22 18.37 -10.55
CA LEU A 121 -17.56 18.33 -9.96
C LEU A 121 -17.52 18.66 -8.46
N ALA A 122 -16.62 18.03 -7.71
CA ALA A 122 -16.44 18.28 -6.29
C ALA A 122 -16.14 19.77 -6.02
N ARG A 123 -15.17 20.35 -6.74
CA ARG A 123 -14.82 21.77 -6.63
C ARG A 123 -16.02 22.69 -6.90
N ARG A 124 -16.84 22.40 -7.90
CA ARG A 124 -18.07 23.17 -8.20
C ARG A 124 -19.11 23.05 -7.10
N ARG A 125 -19.28 21.85 -6.53
CA ARG A 125 -20.24 21.60 -5.45
C ARG A 125 -19.78 22.22 -4.13
N ASP A 126 -18.49 22.23 -3.84
CA ASP A 126 -17.93 22.93 -2.69
C ASP A 126 -18.22 24.43 -2.75
N ALA A 127 -18.03 25.06 -3.92
CA ALA A 127 -18.38 26.48 -4.13
C ALA A 127 -19.88 26.77 -3.95
N GLN A 128 -20.74 25.75 -4.10
CA GLN A 128 -22.18 25.81 -3.88
C GLN A 128 -22.61 25.36 -2.48
N ARG A 129 -21.66 24.97 -1.61
CA ARG A 129 -21.92 24.36 -0.29
C ARG A 129 -22.71 23.04 -0.37
N LEU A 130 -22.47 22.27 -1.43
CA LEU A 130 -23.10 20.98 -1.73
C LEU A 130 -22.07 19.83 -1.81
N GLY A 131 -20.83 20.05 -1.35
CA GLY A 131 -19.73 19.09 -1.46
C GLY A 131 -20.03 17.70 -0.90
N GLU A 132 -20.79 17.64 0.21
CA GLU A 132 -21.17 16.38 0.85
C GLU A 132 -22.06 15.47 -0.02
N PHE A 133 -22.74 16.02 -1.03
CA PHE A 133 -23.65 15.28 -1.92
C PHE A 133 -22.98 14.77 -3.20
N VAL A 134 -21.71 15.09 -3.44
CA VAL A 134 -20.98 14.65 -4.64
C VAL A 134 -20.95 13.12 -4.72
N GLY A 135 -20.77 12.45 -3.57
CA GLY A 135 -20.82 11.00 -3.49
C GLY A 135 -22.18 10.42 -3.91
N ASP A 136 -23.29 11.08 -3.56
CA ASP A 136 -24.64 10.67 -3.92
C ASP A 136 -24.92 10.88 -5.43
N GLU A 137 -24.45 11.99 -6.01
CA GLU A 137 -24.53 12.26 -7.46
C GLU A 137 -23.75 11.20 -8.27
N VAL A 138 -22.52 10.88 -7.85
CA VAL A 138 -21.67 9.86 -8.49
C VAL A 138 -22.26 8.45 -8.31
N ALA A 139 -22.77 8.13 -7.11
CA ALA A 139 -23.42 6.85 -6.83
C ALA A 139 -24.66 6.63 -7.71
N SER A 140 -25.46 7.68 -7.89
CA SER A 140 -26.69 7.66 -8.70
C SER A 140 -26.39 7.38 -10.18
N VAL A 141 -25.43 8.10 -10.78
CA VAL A 141 -25.15 7.96 -12.23
C VAL A 141 -24.43 6.66 -12.57
N LEU A 142 -23.58 6.14 -11.66
CA LEU A 142 -22.82 4.90 -11.88
C LEU A 142 -23.51 3.65 -11.31
N VAL A 143 -24.68 3.81 -10.69
CA VAL A 143 -25.47 2.72 -10.07
C VAL A 143 -24.60 1.87 -9.13
N MET A 144 -23.99 2.53 -8.14
CA MET A 144 -23.13 1.88 -7.13
C MET A 144 -23.48 2.32 -5.71
N SER A 145 -23.00 1.57 -4.73
CA SER A 145 -23.12 1.96 -3.32
C SER A 145 -22.40 3.28 -3.06
N ARG A 146 -22.96 4.09 -2.17
CA ARG A 146 -22.39 5.37 -1.74
C ARG A 146 -20.91 5.27 -1.33
N SER A 147 -20.52 4.25 -0.56
CA SER A 147 -19.13 4.05 -0.13
C SER A 147 -18.13 3.87 -1.28
N VAL A 148 -18.52 3.17 -2.35
CA VAL A 148 -17.69 3.00 -3.55
C VAL A 148 -17.58 4.31 -4.33
N ALA A 149 -18.68 5.08 -4.41
CA ALA A 149 -18.66 6.40 -5.02
C ALA A 149 -17.79 7.38 -4.22
N GLU A 150 -17.91 7.41 -2.90
CA GLU A 150 -17.08 8.21 -2.00
C GLU A 150 -15.59 7.88 -2.16
N ALA A 151 -15.22 6.60 -2.31
CA ALA A 151 -13.84 6.22 -2.59
C ALA A 151 -13.33 6.79 -3.93
N LYS A 152 -14.17 6.80 -4.98
CA LYS A 152 -13.83 7.45 -6.27
C LYS A 152 -13.70 8.97 -6.13
N VAL A 153 -14.57 9.61 -5.34
CA VAL A 153 -14.51 11.04 -5.03
C VAL A 153 -13.22 11.37 -4.30
N SER A 154 -12.92 10.64 -3.22
CA SER A 154 -11.71 10.81 -2.43
C SER A 154 -10.46 10.69 -3.30
N LEU A 155 -10.35 9.64 -4.12
CA LEU A 155 -9.18 9.49 -4.99
C LEU A 155 -9.09 10.63 -6.02
N GLY A 156 -10.20 10.96 -6.69
CA GLY A 156 -10.23 11.98 -7.73
C GLY A 156 -9.81 13.36 -7.22
N THR A 157 -10.31 13.75 -6.04
CA THR A 157 -9.95 15.03 -5.41
C THR A 157 -8.51 15.02 -4.91
N SER A 158 -8.06 13.95 -4.25
CA SER A 158 -6.69 13.87 -3.73
C SER A 158 -5.62 13.84 -4.83
N LEU A 159 -5.91 13.28 -6.01
CA LEU A 159 -4.99 13.31 -7.17
C LEU A 159 -4.72 14.74 -7.69
N GLN A 160 -5.49 15.75 -7.28
CA GLN A 160 -5.20 17.15 -7.64
C GLN A 160 -3.94 17.67 -6.92
N ALA A 161 -3.71 17.25 -5.68
CA ALA A 161 -2.51 17.61 -4.91
C ALA A 161 -1.25 16.91 -5.42
N TRP A 162 -1.38 15.79 -6.14
CA TRP A 162 -0.26 14.94 -6.56
C TRP A 162 -0.20 14.73 -8.08
N PRO A 163 0.20 15.76 -8.87
CA PRO A 163 0.26 15.70 -10.33
C PRO A 163 1.08 14.52 -10.88
N ALA A 164 2.20 14.19 -10.27
CA ALA A 164 3.06 13.07 -10.71
C ALA A 164 2.34 11.72 -10.60
N VAL A 165 1.56 11.50 -9.53
CA VAL A 165 0.76 10.28 -9.36
C VAL A 165 -0.38 10.23 -10.38
N ARG A 166 -1.03 11.38 -10.65
CA ARG A 166 -2.07 11.49 -11.68
C ARG A 166 -1.54 11.20 -13.07
N GLU A 167 -0.35 11.72 -13.41
CA GLU A 167 0.31 11.46 -14.69
C GLU A 167 0.75 9.99 -14.84
N ALA A 168 1.28 9.38 -13.77
CA ALA A 168 1.62 7.97 -13.77
C ALA A 168 0.38 7.07 -13.98
N LEU A 169 -0.77 7.45 -13.41
CA LEU A 169 -2.04 6.76 -13.65
C LEU A 169 -2.53 6.98 -15.08
N ALA A 170 -2.49 8.21 -15.59
CA ALA A 170 -2.96 8.56 -16.93
C ALA A 170 -2.12 7.89 -18.04
N SER A 171 -0.82 7.71 -17.82
CA SER A 171 0.08 6.99 -18.73
C SER A 171 0.01 5.47 -18.61
N GLY A 172 -0.71 4.94 -17.62
CA GLY A 172 -0.79 3.51 -17.33
C GLY A 172 0.49 2.91 -16.74
N VAL A 173 1.42 3.74 -16.26
CA VAL A 173 2.63 3.30 -15.55
C VAL A 173 2.28 2.69 -14.18
N ILE A 174 1.22 3.19 -13.55
CA ILE A 174 0.60 2.59 -12.37
C ILE A 174 -0.89 2.37 -12.61
N ASP A 175 -1.43 1.32 -12.00
CA ASP A 175 -2.87 1.05 -12.00
C ASP A 175 -3.62 1.85 -10.91
N HIS A 176 -4.95 1.81 -10.98
CA HIS A 176 -5.84 2.47 -10.03
C HIS A 176 -5.55 2.08 -8.57
N ARG A 177 -5.25 0.80 -8.28
CA ARG A 177 -5.01 0.32 -6.91
C ARG A 177 -3.71 0.88 -6.35
N LYS A 178 -2.68 0.99 -7.18
CA LYS A 178 -1.40 1.62 -6.81
C LYS A 178 -1.55 3.13 -6.59
N ALA A 179 -2.31 3.81 -7.45
CA ALA A 179 -2.62 5.23 -7.27
C ALA A 179 -3.34 5.48 -5.93
N THR A 180 -4.37 4.69 -5.61
CA THR A 180 -5.03 4.74 -4.30
C THR A 180 -4.05 4.49 -3.16
N ALA A 181 -3.21 3.46 -3.24
CA ALA A 181 -2.25 3.16 -2.19
C ALA A 181 -1.21 4.27 -1.95
N LEU A 182 -0.78 4.98 -3.00
CA LEU A 182 0.12 6.13 -2.91
C LEU A 182 -0.57 7.30 -2.21
N VAL A 183 -1.77 7.67 -2.67
CA VAL A 183 -2.54 8.79 -2.14
C VAL A 183 -2.92 8.57 -0.68
N ASP A 184 -3.52 7.41 -0.36
CA ASP A 184 -3.89 7.06 1.02
C ASP A 184 -2.65 6.98 1.92
N GLY A 185 -1.52 6.55 1.38
CA GLY A 185 -0.29 6.34 2.12
C GLY A 185 0.42 7.64 2.54
N VAL A 186 0.06 8.77 1.94
CA VAL A 186 0.64 10.08 2.29
C VAL A 186 -0.38 11.09 2.78
N GLY A 187 -1.69 10.76 2.76
CA GLY A 187 -2.76 11.69 3.14
C GLY A 187 -2.73 12.17 4.60
N HIS A 188 -1.91 11.54 5.45
CA HIS A 188 -1.71 11.92 6.85
C HIS A 188 -0.45 12.75 7.10
N LEU A 189 0.34 13.00 6.06
CA LEU A 189 1.57 13.79 6.11
C LEU A 189 1.27 15.24 5.73
N ASP A 190 2.14 16.17 6.15
CA ASP A 190 2.17 17.50 5.56
C ASP A 190 2.66 17.45 4.10
N ASP A 191 2.37 18.50 3.34
CA ASP A 191 2.60 18.52 1.89
C ASP A 191 4.07 18.28 1.50
N ASP A 192 5.02 18.81 2.28
CA ASP A 192 6.46 18.67 2.03
C ASP A 192 6.92 17.23 2.28
N ALA A 193 6.52 16.63 3.40
CA ALA A 193 6.84 15.24 3.72
C ALA A 193 6.15 14.27 2.74
N ALA A 194 4.91 14.52 2.37
CA ALA A 194 4.19 13.74 1.37
C ALA A 194 4.88 13.79 -0.01
N ALA A 195 5.27 14.98 -0.47
CA ALA A 195 6.01 15.14 -1.72
C ALA A 195 7.33 14.34 -1.70
N ALA A 196 8.12 14.49 -0.63
CA ALA A 196 9.39 13.76 -0.49
C ALA A 196 9.21 12.23 -0.46
N VAL A 197 8.15 11.73 0.18
CA VAL A 197 7.81 10.30 0.17
C VAL A 197 7.41 9.84 -1.23
N LEU A 198 6.54 10.58 -1.92
CA LEU A 198 6.08 10.22 -3.27
C LEU A 198 7.23 10.23 -4.28
N ASP A 199 8.10 11.24 -4.25
CA ASP A 199 9.27 11.34 -5.14
C ASP A 199 10.21 10.13 -5.01
N ALA A 200 10.38 9.61 -3.80
CA ALA A 200 11.23 8.45 -3.55
C ALA A 200 10.55 7.09 -3.88
N VAL A 201 9.21 7.03 -3.93
CA VAL A 201 8.46 5.79 -4.10
C VAL A 201 7.91 5.62 -5.50
N LEU A 202 7.43 6.69 -6.12
CA LEU A 202 6.77 6.66 -7.43
C LEU A 202 7.64 6.02 -8.53
N PRO A 203 8.96 6.27 -8.64
CA PRO A 203 9.80 5.65 -9.67
C PRO A 203 9.88 4.12 -9.60
N VAL A 204 9.71 3.54 -8.40
CA VAL A 204 9.78 2.08 -8.21
C VAL A 204 8.40 1.42 -8.11
N ALA A 205 7.32 2.20 -7.98
CA ALA A 205 5.96 1.71 -7.84
C ALA A 205 5.48 0.75 -8.96
N PRO A 206 5.87 0.91 -10.24
CA PRO A 206 5.44 0.00 -11.31
C PRO A 206 5.86 -1.46 -11.06
N GLY A 207 7.06 -1.67 -10.50
CA GLY A 207 7.60 -3.00 -10.20
C GLY A 207 7.11 -3.62 -8.89
N LEU A 208 6.26 -2.93 -8.12
CA LEU A 208 5.80 -3.40 -6.81
C LEU A 208 4.34 -3.86 -6.85
N THR A 209 4.05 -4.93 -6.11
CA THR A 209 2.67 -5.27 -5.75
C THR A 209 2.14 -4.26 -4.74
N VAL A 210 0.81 -4.10 -4.64
CA VAL A 210 0.20 -3.15 -3.68
C VAL A 210 0.67 -3.36 -2.23
N PRO A 211 0.78 -4.60 -1.69
CA PRO A 211 1.35 -4.80 -0.36
C PRO A 211 2.81 -4.35 -0.24
N ALA A 212 3.64 -4.65 -1.24
CA ALA A 212 5.05 -4.24 -1.25
C ALA A 212 5.19 -2.71 -1.37
N LEU A 213 4.33 -2.06 -2.15
CA LEU A 213 4.23 -0.61 -2.27
C LEU A 213 3.87 0.04 -0.93
N LYS A 214 2.86 -0.49 -0.22
CA LYS A 214 2.50 -0.02 1.13
C LYS A 214 3.66 -0.19 2.12
N ALA A 215 4.39 -1.31 2.06
CA ALA A 215 5.58 -1.52 2.89
C ALA A 215 6.70 -0.53 2.55
N ARG A 216 6.90 -0.23 1.25
CA ARG A 216 7.88 0.73 0.77
C ARG A 216 7.55 2.15 1.23
N LEU A 217 6.28 2.59 1.12
CA LEU A 217 5.79 3.87 1.63
C LEU A 217 6.14 4.05 3.11
N ARG A 218 5.75 3.09 3.95
CA ARG A 218 6.06 3.12 5.40
C ARG A 218 7.55 3.23 5.69
N LYS A 219 8.39 2.53 4.92
CA LYS A 219 9.85 2.56 5.10
C LYS A 219 10.44 3.92 4.72
N VAL A 220 9.96 4.50 3.61
CA VAL A 220 10.41 5.83 3.16
C VAL A 220 9.93 6.91 4.12
N GLU A 221 8.67 6.86 4.56
CA GLU A 221 8.12 7.78 5.56
C GLU A 221 8.97 7.83 6.84
N LEU A 222 9.36 6.67 7.37
CA LEU A 222 10.26 6.58 8.54
C LEU A 222 11.63 7.23 8.32
N THR A 223 12.08 7.31 7.07
CA THR A 223 13.37 7.91 6.71
C THR A 223 13.23 9.42 6.49
N VAL A 224 12.13 9.86 5.86
CA VAL A 224 11.85 11.26 5.53
C VAL A 224 11.44 12.05 6.76
N ASN A 225 10.59 11.50 7.63
CA ASN A 225 10.06 12.22 8.79
C ASN A 225 10.00 11.34 10.05
N PRO A 226 11.15 10.95 10.63
CA PRO A 226 11.18 10.13 11.84
C PRO A 226 10.52 10.82 13.05
N ALA A 227 10.59 12.16 13.13
CA ALA A 227 10.03 12.93 14.23
C ALA A 227 8.49 12.97 14.20
N ALA A 228 7.87 13.24 13.05
CA ALA A 228 6.40 13.26 12.94
C ALA A 228 5.79 11.88 13.13
N VAL A 229 6.48 10.79 12.75
CA VAL A 229 6.01 9.43 13.05
C VAL A 229 6.00 9.17 14.56
N ALA A 230 7.03 9.64 15.29
CA ALA A 230 7.07 9.51 16.74
C ALA A 230 5.98 10.35 17.43
N GLU A 231 5.78 11.59 16.97
CA GLU A 231 4.73 12.48 17.49
C GLU A 231 3.32 11.93 17.21
N ARG A 232 3.07 11.44 15.99
CA ARG A 232 1.79 10.81 15.63
C ARG A 232 1.52 9.57 16.49
N ARG A 233 2.51 8.70 16.68
CA ARG A 233 2.37 7.54 17.58
C ARG A 233 2.04 7.97 19.00
N ALA A 234 2.64 9.05 19.50
CA ALA A 234 2.33 9.59 20.82
C ALA A 234 0.90 10.15 20.89
N ARG A 235 0.46 10.86 19.85
CA ARG A 235 -0.90 11.41 19.74
C ARG A 235 -1.97 10.33 19.63
N ASP A 236 -1.81 9.37 18.72
CA ASP A 236 -2.73 8.25 18.55
C ASP A 236 -2.80 7.38 19.82
N ALA A 237 -1.68 7.23 20.53
CA ALA A 237 -1.66 6.57 21.83
C ALA A 237 -2.34 7.38 22.94
N ALA A 238 -2.38 8.71 22.85
CA ALA A 238 -3.10 9.57 23.78
C ALA A 238 -4.62 9.52 23.55
N ASP A 239 -5.05 9.40 22.29
CA ASP A 239 -6.47 9.33 21.88
C ASP A 239 -7.10 7.94 22.06
N ARG A 240 -6.38 6.98 22.66
CA ARG A 240 -6.89 5.62 22.89
C ARG A 240 -8.14 5.63 23.76
N TYR A 241 -9.13 4.83 23.39
CA TYR A 241 -10.38 4.70 24.14
C TYR A 241 -10.97 3.31 24.02
N VAL A 242 -11.86 2.98 24.97
CA VAL A 242 -12.80 1.87 24.87
C VAL A 242 -14.20 2.44 25.07
N GLN A 243 -15.10 2.20 24.12
CA GLN A 243 -16.47 2.71 24.19
C GLN A 243 -17.49 1.63 23.83
N VAL A 244 -18.71 1.80 24.35
CA VAL A 244 -19.88 1.01 23.96
C VAL A 244 -20.82 1.89 23.16
N SER A 245 -21.24 1.43 21.98
CA SER A 245 -22.25 2.11 21.18
C SER A 245 -23.44 1.18 20.86
N PRO A 246 -24.69 1.69 20.85
CA PRO A 246 -25.86 0.86 20.53
C PRO A 246 -25.80 0.28 19.11
N ALA A 247 -26.31 -0.95 18.93
CA ALA A 247 -26.53 -1.57 17.62
C ALA A 247 -28.01 -1.95 17.45
N PRO A 248 -28.52 -2.18 16.22
CA PRO A 248 -29.88 -2.66 16.02
C PRO A 248 -30.14 -3.99 16.75
N GLY A 249 -31.34 -4.13 17.32
CA GLY A 249 -31.74 -5.32 18.08
C GLY A 249 -31.34 -5.25 19.56
N VAL A 250 -31.03 -6.41 20.15
CA VAL A 250 -30.60 -6.54 21.57
C VAL A 250 -29.08 -6.70 21.63
N MET A 251 -28.35 -5.83 20.93
CA MET A 251 -26.89 -5.92 20.77
C MET A 251 -26.25 -4.54 20.89
N ALA A 252 -24.96 -4.52 21.24
CA ALA A 252 -24.14 -3.31 21.29
C ALA A 252 -22.75 -3.59 20.72
N TRP A 253 -22.10 -2.56 20.18
CA TRP A 253 -20.70 -2.62 19.80
C TRP A 253 -19.82 -2.25 20.98
N LEU A 254 -18.79 -3.04 21.25
CA LEU A 254 -17.67 -2.65 22.09
C LEU A 254 -16.48 -2.36 21.18
N THR A 255 -16.07 -1.10 21.12
CA THR A 255 -14.99 -0.64 20.24
C THR A 255 -13.80 -0.19 21.08
N ALA A 256 -12.65 -0.77 20.81
CA ALA A 256 -11.37 -0.38 21.41
C ALA A 256 -10.46 0.22 20.33
N TYR A 257 -10.10 1.50 20.48
CA TYR A 257 -9.07 2.16 19.70
C TYR A 257 -7.77 2.15 20.49
N LEU A 258 -6.80 1.34 20.07
CA LEU A 258 -5.57 1.05 20.80
C LEU A 258 -4.36 1.10 19.87
N PRO A 259 -3.14 1.36 20.40
CA PRO A 259 -1.91 1.09 19.67
C PRO A 259 -1.90 -0.34 19.13
N ALA A 260 -1.44 -0.55 17.89
CA ALA A 260 -1.55 -1.84 17.19
C ALA A 260 -0.97 -3.03 17.99
N LYS A 261 0.13 -2.82 18.72
CA LYS A 261 0.73 -3.83 19.61
C LYS A 261 -0.23 -4.23 20.74
N ASP A 262 -0.90 -3.26 21.34
CA ASP A 262 -1.82 -3.49 22.46
C ASP A 262 -3.14 -4.11 21.95
N ALA A 263 -3.65 -3.66 20.80
CA ALA A 263 -4.79 -4.29 20.13
C ALA A 263 -4.54 -5.78 19.83
N MET A 264 -3.36 -6.11 19.29
CA MET A 264 -2.96 -7.50 19.03
C MET A 264 -2.84 -8.30 20.32
N THR A 265 -2.36 -7.69 21.40
CA THR A 265 -2.26 -8.33 22.72
C THR A 265 -3.65 -8.72 23.23
N VAL A 266 -4.62 -7.78 23.19
CA VAL A 266 -6.01 -8.03 23.59
C VAL A 266 -6.64 -9.12 22.73
N PHE A 267 -6.51 -9.00 21.40
CA PHE A 267 -7.10 -9.97 20.48
C PHE A 267 -6.53 -11.38 20.67
N THR A 268 -5.20 -11.50 20.85
CA THR A 268 -4.54 -12.79 21.07
C THR A 268 -4.99 -13.44 22.39
N ALA A 269 -5.18 -12.65 23.45
CA ALA A 269 -5.69 -13.16 24.72
C ALA A 269 -7.12 -13.72 24.57
N ILE A 270 -8.02 -12.99 23.91
CA ILE A 270 -9.38 -13.44 23.62
C ILE A 270 -9.35 -14.72 22.77
N ASP A 271 -8.50 -14.76 21.75
CA ASP A 271 -8.39 -15.92 20.85
C ASP A 271 -7.87 -17.17 21.58
N ALA A 272 -6.91 -17.00 22.49
CA ALA A 272 -6.39 -18.10 23.30
C ALA A 272 -7.47 -18.71 24.22
N ILE A 273 -8.31 -17.88 24.85
CA ILE A 273 -9.45 -18.34 25.67
C ILE A 273 -10.51 -19.00 24.78
N ALA A 274 -10.83 -18.42 23.63
CA ALA A 274 -11.78 -19.01 22.68
C ALA A 274 -11.30 -20.38 22.17
N ALA A 275 -9.98 -20.56 22.02
CA ALA A 275 -9.35 -21.81 21.60
C ALA A 275 -9.35 -22.88 22.70
N SER A 276 -9.50 -22.53 23.98
CA SER A 276 -9.61 -23.52 25.06
C SER A 276 -11.01 -24.12 25.22
N ALA A 277 -11.97 -23.73 24.38
CA ALA A 277 -13.29 -24.34 24.34
C ALA A 277 -13.22 -25.84 24.00
N ASP A 278 -14.21 -26.61 24.46
CA ASP A 278 -14.34 -28.03 24.17
C ASP A 278 -14.31 -28.26 22.64
N PRO A 279 -13.55 -29.25 22.13
CA PRO A 279 -13.56 -29.59 20.70
C PRO A 279 -14.95 -29.92 20.12
N ALA A 280 -15.89 -30.35 20.97
CA ALA A 280 -17.28 -30.63 20.61
C ALA A 280 -18.20 -29.39 20.71
N ASP A 281 -17.68 -28.21 21.06
CA ASP A 281 -18.45 -26.97 21.14
C ASP A 281 -19.05 -26.63 19.76
N PRO A 282 -20.38 -26.57 19.62
CA PRO A 282 -21.03 -26.31 18.34
C PRO A 282 -20.90 -24.85 17.89
N ARG A 283 -20.38 -23.94 18.72
CA ARG A 283 -20.26 -22.51 18.42
C ARG A 283 -19.13 -22.22 17.44
N GLY A 284 -19.42 -21.36 16.47
CA GLY A 284 -18.42 -20.83 15.54
C GLY A 284 -17.34 -19.99 16.25
N VAL A 285 -16.15 -19.90 15.64
CA VAL A 285 -14.98 -19.20 16.21
C VAL A 285 -15.30 -17.76 16.62
N ALA A 286 -16.10 -17.04 15.82
CA ALA A 286 -16.50 -15.67 16.14
C ALA A 286 -17.36 -15.57 17.41
N ALA A 287 -18.31 -16.49 17.61
CA ALA A 287 -19.16 -16.54 18.81
C ALA A 287 -18.32 -16.90 20.04
N ARG A 288 -17.43 -17.90 19.92
CA ARG A 288 -16.51 -18.27 21.01
C ARG A 288 -15.60 -17.12 21.44
N ARG A 289 -15.13 -16.28 20.52
CA ARG A 289 -14.36 -15.07 20.86
C ARG A 289 -15.18 -14.02 21.59
N ALA A 290 -16.44 -13.80 21.18
CA ALA A 290 -17.33 -12.88 21.87
C ALA A 290 -17.65 -13.35 23.30
N ASP A 291 -17.93 -14.64 23.46
CA ASP A 291 -18.16 -15.26 24.76
C ASP A 291 -16.89 -15.22 25.62
N ALA A 292 -15.71 -15.58 25.06
CA ALA A 292 -14.43 -15.52 25.76
C ALA A 292 -14.09 -14.12 26.29
N LEU A 293 -14.39 -13.07 25.53
CA LEU A 293 -14.22 -11.68 26.00
C LEU A 293 -15.15 -11.37 27.18
N THR A 294 -16.40 -11.86 27.11
CA THR A 294 -17.39 -11.67 28.18
C THR A 294 -16.98 -12.43 29.43
N ASP A 295 -16.61 -13.70 29.29
CA ASP A 295 -16.16 -14.59 30.36
C ASP A 295 -14.90 -14.04 31.03
N LEU A 296 -13.93 -13.53 30.27
CA LEU A 296 -12.74 -12.87 30.80
C LEU A 296 -13.10 -11.68 31.71
N CYS A 297 -14.01 -10.82 31.26
CA CYS A 297 -14.44 -9.67 32.05
C CYS A 297 -15.30 -10.08 33.26
N ALA A 298 -16.16 -11.08 33.10
CA ALA A 298 -17.00 -11.62 34.18
C ALA A 298 -16.13 -12.26 35.28
N ASP A 299 -15.13 -13.06 34.91
CA ASP A 299 -14.17 -13.66 35.84
C ASP A 299 -13.43 -12.60 36.66
N ILE A 300 -13.01 -11.50 36.03
CA ILE A 300 -12.39 -10.36 36.74
C ILE A 300 -13.38 -9.71 37.72
N LEU A 301 -14.65 -9.55 37.34
CA LEU A 301 -15.67 -8.94 38.18
C LEU A 301 -16.07 -9.84 39.37
N ASP A 302 -16.18 -11.14 39.13
CA ASP A 302 -16.62 -12.13 40.12
C ASP A 302 -15.50 -12.51 41.08
N ASN A 303 -14.28 -12.69 40.58
CA ASN A 303 -13.14 -13.17 41.36
C ASN A 303 -12.17 -12.05 41.77
N GLY A 304 -12.34 -10.82 41.27
CA GLY A 304 -11.53 -9.66 41.66
C GLY A 304 -10.07 -9.73 41.21
N ILE A 305 -9.70 -10.67 40.33
CA ILE A 305 -8.34 -10.84 39.82
C ILE A 305 -8.11 -9.85 38.67
N ALA A 306 -8.12 -8.55 38.98
CA ALA A 306 -7.50 -7.57 38.11
C ALA A 306 -5.97 -7.81 38.09
N PRO A 307 -5.25 -7.45 37.00
CA PRO A 307 -3.80 -7.43 37.02
C PRO A 307 -3.32 -6.69 38.29
N THR A 308 -2.54 -7.37 39.13
CA THR A 308 -2.17 -6.90 40.48
C THR A 308 -1.31 -5.63 40.45
N THR A 309 -0.85 -5.24 39.26
CA THR A 309 -0.26 -3.93 39.02
C THR A 309 -1.40 -2.95 38.80
N ALA A 310 -1.56 -1.96 39.70
CA ALA A 310 -2.36 -0.77 39.42
C ALA A 310 -2.19 -0.34 37.95
N LEU A 311 -3.27 0.10 37.29
CA LEU A 311 -3.26 0.60 35.90
C LEU A 311 -1.92 1.28 35.66
N ARG A 312 -1.06 0.72 34.79
CA ARG A 312 0.32 1.20 34.63
C ARG A 312 0.27 2.69 34.32
N SER A 313 0.49 3.51 35.34
CA SER A 313 0.55 4.96 35.22
C SER A 313 1.84 5.26 34.47
N GLY A 314 1.71 5.63 33.19
CA GLY A 314 2.86 5.97 32.35
C GLY A 314 3.34 4.83 31.45
N ARG A 315 2.62 4.58 30.35
CA ARG A 315 3.29 4.28 29.07
C ARG A 315 3.16 5.50 28.19
N GLY A 316 4.02 6.46 28.48
CA GLY A 316 4.21 7.68 27.72
C GLY A 316 5.38 8.40 28.35
N LEU A 317 6.47 8.54 27.57
CA LEU A 317 7.63 9.39 27.85
C LEU A 317 8.85 8.81 28.59
N GLU A 318 9.13 7.50 28.60
CA GLU A 318 10.47 7.04 29.00
C GLU A 318 10.96 5.88 28.11
N ASP A 319 11.52 6.25 26.96
CA ASP A 319 12.54 5.48 26.25
C ASP A 319 13.43 6.50 25.54
N GLY A 320 14.41 7.07 26.25
CA GLY A 320 15.33 8.04 25.65
C GLY A 320 16.10 8.99 26.55
N ALA A 321 16.44 8.65 27.79
CA ALA A 321 17.49 9.39 28.51
C ALA A 321 18.15 8.51 29.58
N GLN A 322 19.12 7.69 29.17
CA GLN A 322 20.17 7.26 30.10
C GLN A 322 21.09 8.47 30.34
N SER A 323 20.78 9.28 31.35
CA SER A 323 21.75 10.23 31.90
C SER A 323 22.68 9.46 32.85
N SER A 324 23.88 9.21 32.33
CA SER A 324 25.07 8.79 33.08
C SER A 324 25.31 9.72 34.28
N PRO A 325 25.66 9.20 35.48
CA PRO A 325 26.01 10.05 36.62
C PRO A 325 27.42 10.62 36.40
N ALA A 326 27.51 11.95 36.27
CA ALA A 326 28.79 12.66 36.26
C ALA A 326 29.43 12.66 37.68
N PRO A 327 30.77 12.60 37.78
CA PRO A 327 31.46 12.24 39.01
C PRO A 327 31.59 13.40 40.00
N ALA A 328 31.68 13.02 41.28
CA ALA A 328 32.07 13.89 42.37
C ALA A 328 33.48 14.48 42.13
N GLY A 329 33.60 15.80 42.21
CA GLY A 329 34.86 16.53 42.20
C GLY A 329 34.93 17.48 43.38
N ASP A 330 35.63 17.05 44.43
CA ASP A 330 36.23 17.88 45.48
C ASP A 330 37.17 18.92 44.84
N ARG A 331 37.02 20.21 45.18
CA ARG A 331 38.16 21.07 45.60
C ARG A 331 37.74 22.20 46.53
N ARG A 332 38.50 22.29 47.61
CA ARG A 332 38.66 23.34 48.61
C ARG A 332 39.08 24.70 48.05
N GLY A 333 38.69 25.75 48.78
CA GLY A 333 39.55 26.86 49.23
C GLY A 333 39.95 27.91 48.19
N ASP A 334 39.43 29.14 48.34
CA ASP A 334 40.22 30.22 48.96
C ASP A 334 39.36 31.45 49.30
N ASP A 335 39.68 32.03 50.44
CA ASP A 335 39.22 33.31 50.97
C ASP A 335 39.62 34.50 50.06
N VAL A 336 38.90 35.62 50.19
CA VAL A 336 39.43 36.94 50.62
C VAL A 336 38.36 38.04 50.43
N VAL A 337 37.94 38.63 51.56
CA VAL A 337 37.77 40.08 51.90
C VAL A 337 37.45 41.06 50.73
N GLY A 338 36.49 41.98 50.77
CA GLY A 338 35.62 42.52 51.82
C GLY A 338 35.02 43.87 51.37
N VAL A 339 34.46 44.59 52.36
CA VAL A 339 34.06 46.02 52.38
C VAL A 339 32.64 46.36 51.89
N GLY A 340 31.83 46.88 52.82
CA GLY A 340 30.56 47.57 52.59
C GLY A 340 29.56 47.34 53.69
#